data_AF-A0A1V9QGY4-F1
#
_entry.id   AF-A0A1V9QGY4-F1
#
_cell.length_a   1.000
_cell.length_b   1.000
_cell.length_c   1.000
_cell.angle_alpha   90.00
_cell.angle_beta   90.00
_cell.angle_gamma   90.00
#
_symmetry.space_group_name_H-M   'P 1'
#
loop_
_entity.id
_entity.type
_entity.pdbx_description
1 polymer ?
#
loop_
_entity_poly.entity_id
_entity_poly.type
_entity_poly.pdbx_seq_one_letter_code
_entity_poly.pdbx_strand_id
1 'polypeptide(L)'
;MFSYAYLGIKNRKEFYAMTLSEYNLKSEAYQLQQVKRVEELHLQAFLNQAVQATKGSIKNPTPMFTTFKSFFDTEKVIDDVRSQFERDYKPRSKASQDT
;
A
#
# COMPACT_ATOMS: atom_id res chain seq x y z
N MET A 1 16.89 -11.01 -12.46
CA MET A 1 16.64 -9.62 -12.92
C MET A 1 17.51 -8.68 -12.13
N PHE A 2 17.99 -7.60 -12.72
CA PHE A 2 18.72 -6.59 -11.97
C PHE A 2 17.75 -5.68 -11.19
N SER A 3 18.05 -5.38 -9.93
CA SER A 3 17.19 -4.63 -9.02
C SER A 3 16.87 -3.20 -9.49
N TYR A 4 17.76 -2.56 -10.23
CA TYR A 4 17.58 -1.19 -10.74
C TYR A 4 16.41 -1.05 -11.74
N ALA A 5 15.99 -2.14 -12.38
CA ALA A 5 14.85 -2.11 -13.30
C ALA A 5 13.54 -1.74 -12.59
N TYR A 6 13.38 -2.14 -11.32
CA TYR A 6 12.21 -1.78 -10.50
C TYR A 6 12.11 -0.28 -10.23
N LEU A 7 13.23 0.43 -10.26
CA LEU A 7 13.31 1.88 -10.10
C LEU A 7 13.16 2.64 -11.44
N GLY A 8 12.79 1.94 -12.51
CA GLY A 8 12.62 2.49 -13.86
C GLY A 8 13.94 2.85 -14.55
N ILE A 9 15.07 2.30 -14.10
CA ILE A 9 16.41 2.65 -14.59
C ILE A 9 16.80 1.71 -15.72
N LYS A 10 17.35 2.27 -16.80
CA LYS A 10 17.59 1.52 -18.04
C LYS A 10 18.87 0.70 -17.99
N ASN A 11 19.88 1.16 -17.25
CA ASN A 11 21.19 0.51 -17.21
C ASN A 11 21.95 0.76 -15.89
N ARG A 12 22.99 -0.05 -15.66
CA ARG A 12 23.82 0.02 -14.45
C ARG A 12 24.59 1.34 -14.29
N LYS A 13 25.03 1.96 -15.38
CA LYS A 13 25.82 3.20 -15.29
C LYS A 13 24.96 4.34 -14.75
N GLU A 14 23.73 4.44 -15.24
CA GLU A 14 22.73 5.39 -14.73
C GLU A 14 22.44 5.12 -13.24
N PHE A 15 22.27 3.85 -12.85
CA PHE A 15 22.06 3.49 -11.45
C PHE A 15 23.22 3.93 -10.53
N TYR A 16 24.47 3.66 -10.93
CA TYR A 16 25.64 4.03 -10.13
C TYR A 16 25.94 5.53 -10.13
N ALA A 17 25.43 6.28 -11.10
CA ALA A 17 25.59 7.73 -11.17
C ALA A 17 24.58 8.50 -10.30
N MET A 18 23.52 7.85 -9.80
CA MET A 18 22.51 8.51 -8.98
C MET A 18 23.05 8.94 -7.62
N THR A 19 22.58 10.09 -7.17
CA THR A 19 22.72 10.53 -5.79
C THR A 19 21.85 9.69 -4.84
N LEU A 20 22.21 9.68 -3.56
CA LEU A 20 21.39 9.04 -2.52
C LEU A 20 19.96 9.60 -2.49
N SER A 21 19.78 10.90 -2.74
CA SER A 21 18.47 11.54 -2.78
C SER A 21 17.60 11.01 -3.92
N GLU A 22 18.14 10.88 -5.13
CA GLU A 22 17.42 10.34 -6.28
C GLU A 22 17.07 8.86 -6.08
N TYR A 23 18.00 8.09 -5.50
CA TYR A 23 17.76 6.71 -5.14
C TYR A 23 16.60 6.58 -4.14
N ASN A 24 16.60 7.41 -3.09
CA ASN A 24 15.55 7.41 -2.07
C ASN A 24 14.19 7.78 -2.68
N LEU A 25 14.13 8.83 -3.51
CA LEU A 25 12.90 9.25 -4.18
C LEU A 25 12.33 8.15 -5.08
N LYS A 26 13.19 7.49 -5.87
CA LYS A 26 12.75 6.37 -6.72
C LYS A 26 12.31 5.16 -5.89
N SER A 27 12.99 4.89 -4.78
CA SER A 27 12.65 3.78 -3.88
C SER A 27 11.31 4.02 -3.20
N GLU A 28 11.06 5.24 -2.72
CA GLU A 28 9.78 5.67 -2.19
C GLU A 28 8.66 5.49 -3.22
N ALA A 29 8.84 6.03 -4.44
CA ALA A 29 7.87 5.91 -5.51
C ALA A 29 7.56 4.45 -5.87
N TYR A 30 8.59 3.60 -5.92
CA TYR A 30 8.41 2.16 -6.17
C TYR A 30 7.63 1.47 -5.04
N GLN A 31 7.93 1.78 -3.77
CA GLN A 31 7.20 1.22 -2.64
C GLN A 31 5.73 1.67 -2.66
N LEU A 32 5.44 2.94 -2.91
CA LEU A 32 4.07 3.44 -3.07
C LEU A 32 3.32 2.74 -4.22
N GLN A 33 4.00 2.45 -5.33
CA GLN A 33 3.43 1.65 -6.41
C GLN A 33 3.09 0.22 -5.95
N GLN A 34 3.96 -0.40 -5.14
CA GLN A 34 3.67 -1.72 -4.57
C GLN A 34 2.47 -1.67 -3.61
N VAL A 35 2.33 -0.62 -2.80
CA VAL A 35 1.16 -0.43 -1.93
C VAL A 35 -0.13 -0.44 -2.73
N LYS A 36 -0.18 0.30 -3.85
CA LYS A 36 -1.36 0.30 -4.74
C LYS A 36 -1.67 -1.10 -5.30
N ARG A 37 -0.66 -1.86 -5.70
CA ARG A 37 -0.85 -3.22 -6.18
C ARG A 37 -1.40 -4.14 -5.08
N VAL A 38 -0.88 -4.00 -3.87
CA VAL A 38 -1.34 -4.75 -2.70
C VAL A 38 -2.78 -4.37 -2.36
N GLU A 39 -3.14 -3.09 -2.43
CA GLU A 39 -4.50 -2.60 -2.26
C GLU A 39 -5.46 -3.25 -3.27
N GLU A 40 -5.11 -3.30 -4.56
CA GLU A 40 -5.93 -3.95 -5.59
C GLU A 40 -6.15 -5.45 -5.29
N LEU A 41 -5.12 -6.16 -4.81
CA LEU A 41 -5.24 -7.56 -4.39
C LEU A 41 -6.15 -7.73 -3.16
N HIS A 42 -6.02 -6.82 -2.18
CA HIS A 42 -6.89 -6.83 -1.01
C HIS A 42 -8.33 -6.49 -1.40
N LEU A 43 -8.55 -5.57 -2.33
CA LEU A 43 -9.88 -5.23 -2.82
C LEU A 43 -10.51 -6.45 -3.49
N GLN A 44 -9.76 -7.17 -4.32
CA GLN A 44 -10.23 -8.41 -4.91
C GLN A 44 -10.56 -9.45 -3.83
N ALA A 45 -9.71 -9.62 -2.81
CA ALA A 45 -9.96 -10.55 -1.70
C ALA A 45 -11.21 -10.15 -0.89
N PHE A 46 -11.40 -8.86 -0.62
CA PHE A 46 -12.57 -8.34 0.08
C PHE A 46 -13.86 -8.58 -0.71
N LEU A 47 -13.83 -8.36 -2.04
CA LEU A 47 -14.97 -8.66 -2.91
C LEU A 47 -15.27 -10.16 -2.99
N ASN A 48 -14.23 -11.00 -3.07
CA ASN A 48 -14.38 -12.45 -3.01
C ASN A 48 -14.96 -12.91 -1.65
N GLN A 49 -14.51 -12.29 -0.55
CA GLN A 49 -15.07 -12.53 0.76
C GLN A 49 -16.52 -12.09 0.82
N ALA A 50 -16.90 -10.93 0.28
CA ALA A 50 -18.30 -10.50 0.24
C ALA A 50 -19.20 -11.49 -0.52
N VAL A 51 -18.68 -12.13 -1.57
CA VAL A 51 -19.36 -13.21 -2.31
C VAL A 51 -19.47 -14.50 -1.47
N GLN A 52 -18.48 -14.80 -0.61
CA GLN A 52 -18.45 -16.00 0.24
C GLN A 52 -19.02 -15.78 1.66
N ALA A 53 -19.26 -14.54 2.07
CA ALA A 53 -19.57 -14.18 3.44
C ALA A 53 -21.03 -14.44 3.78
N THR A 54 -21.31 -15.70 4.09
CA THR A 54 -22.38 -16.04 5.01
C THR A 54 -21.80 -16.64 6.29
N LYS A 55 -21.45 -15.78 7.26
CA LYS A 55 -21.28 -16.22 8.66
C LYS A 55 -22.52 -15.83 9.46
N GLY A 56 -23.26 -16.84 9.87
CA GLY A 56 -24.53 -16.77 10.60
C GLY A 56 -25.25 -18.11 10.49
N SER A 57 -26.44 -18.25 11.10
CA SER A 57 -27.36 -19.32 10.70
C SER A 57 -27.58 -19.22 9.19
N ILE A 58 -27.91 -20.32 8.51
CA ILE A 58 -28.39 -20.33 7.10
C ILE A 58 -29.41 -19.18 6.86
N LYS A 59 -30.14 -18.77 7.91
CA LYS A 59 -31.13 -17.69 7.89
C LYS A 59 -30.61 -16.24 7.97
N ASN A 60 -29.47 -15.94 8.62
CA ASN A 60 -29.01 -14.55 8.85
C ASN A 60 -27.47 -14.42 8.78
N PRO A 61 -26.90 -14.39 7.57
CA PRO A 61 -25.48 -14.14 7.39
C PRO A 61 -25.05 -12.69 7.65
N THR A 62 -23.99 -12.50 8.44
CA THR A 62 -23.31 -11.21 8.67
C THR A 62 -21.85 -11.26 8.18
N PRO A 63 -21.40 -10.28 7.36
CA PRO A 63 -20.00 -10.16 6.94
C PRO A 63 -19.06 -9.85 8.11
N MET A 64 -17.85 -10.44 8.11
CA MET A 64 -16.82 -10.18 9.14
C MET A 64 -16.23 -8.77 9.04
N PHE A 65 -16.05 -8.27 7.83
CA PHE A 65 -15.61 -6.90 7.54
C PHE A 65 -16.73 -6.17 6.83
N THR A 66 -17.18 -5.05 7.41
CA THR A 66 -18.29 -4.25 6.85
C THR A 66 -17.81 -3.24 5.83
N THR A 67 -16.55 -2.84 5.90
CA THR A 67 -15.94 -1.86 4.99
C THR A 67 -14.57 -2.33 4.54
N PHE A 68 -14.16 -1.93 3.33
CA PHE A 68 -12.83 -2.24 2.83
C PHE A 68 -11.71 -1.67 3.74
N LYS A 69 -11.89 -0.46 4.27
CA LYS A 69 -10.93 0.16 5.20
C LYS A 69 -10.69 -0.67 6.47
N SER A 70 -11.72 -1.37 6.98
CA SER A 70 -11.57 -2.29 8.11
C SER A 70 -10.82 -3.59 7.77
N PHE A 71 -10.80 -3.95 6.48
CA PHE A 71 -10.07 -5.09 5.95
C PHE A 71 -8.61 -4.74 5.61
N PHE A 72 -8.38 -3.58 4.99
CA PHE A 72 -7.07 -3.07 4.61
C PHE A 72 -7.05 -1.53 4.65
N ASP A 73 -6.19 -0.95 5.49
CA ASP A 73 -6.02 0.49 5.61
C ASP A 73 -4.84 0.97 4.77
N THR A 74 -5.10 1.29 3.50
CA THR A 74 -4.09 1.76 2.55
C THR A 74 -3.37 3.02 3.04
N GLU A 75 -4.08 3.96 3.67
CA GLU A 75 -3.51 5.22 4.14
C GLU A 75 -2.47 4.98 5.23
N LYS A 76 -2.74 4.04 6.14
CA LYS A 76 -1.76 3.63 7.15
C LYS A 76 -0.48 3.08 6.52
N VAL A 77 -0.60 2.25 5.49
CA VAL A 77 0.57 1.68 4.79
C VAL A 77 1.34 2.75 4.02
N ILE A 78 0.64 3.71 3.40
CA ILE A 78 1.27 4.86 2.75
C ILE A 78 2.03 5.72 3.77
N ASP A 79 1.43 5.95 4.95
CA ASP A 79 2.08 6.70 6.03
C ASP A 79 3.36 6.00 6.49
N ASP A 80 3.32 4.67 6.65
CA ASP A 80 4.47 3.87 7.03
C ASP A 80 5.60 3.94 5.99
N VAL A 81 5.27 3.90 4.68
CA VAL A 81 6.26 4.09 3.61
C VAL A 81 6.87 5.48 3.67
N ARG A 82 6.05 6.54 3.66
CA ARG A 82 6.55 7.92 3.61
C ARG A 82 7.38 8.29 4.83
N SER A 83 7.02 7.81 6.02
CA SER A 83 7.79 8.05 7.25
C SER A 83 9.22 7.52 7.22
N GLN A 84 9.52 6.54 6.35
CA GLN A 84 10.87 5.99 6.19
C GLN A 84 11.77 6.84 5.29
N PHE A 85 11.18 7.66 4.42
CA PHE A 85 11.90 8.47 3.42
C PHE A 85 11.88 9.96 3.75
N GLU A 86 10.79 10.45 4.33
CA GLU A 86 10.54 11.85 4.64
C GLU A 86 10.67 12.09 6.16
N ARG A 87 11.71 12.81 6.61
CA ARG A 87 11.98 13.05 8.05
C ARG A 87 10.88 13.81 8.78
N ASP A 88 10.25 14.77 8.11
CA ASP A 88 9.23 15.66 8.69
C ASP A 88 7.81 15.29 8.25
N TYR A 89 7.60 14.03 7.85
CA TYR A 89 6.31 13.56 7.36
C TYR A 89 5.23 13.60 8.44
N LYS A 90 4.04 14.06 8.06
CA LYS A 90 2.85 14.07 8.91
C LYS A 90 1.84 13.02 8.40
N PRO A 91 1.61 11.93 9.18
CA PRO A 91 0.67 10.87 8.81
C PRO A 91 -0.75 11.39 8.56
N ARG A 92 -1.40 10.89 7.51
CA ARG A 92 -2.78 11.24 7.15
C ARG A 92 -3.81 10.36 7.85
N SER A 93 -3.48 9.10 8.12
CA SER A 93 -4.38 8.14 8.77
C SER A 93 -4.87 8.60 10.15
N LYS A 94 -4.04 9.37 10.87
CA LYS A 94 -4.36 9.91 12.20
C LYS A 94 -5.25 11.16 12.16
N ALA A 95 -5.28 11.91 11.05
CA ALA A 95 -6.12 13.10 10.94
C ALA A 95 -7.61 12.79 10.79
N SER A 96 -7.98 11.56 10.40
CA SER A 96 -9.38 11.13 10.24
C SER A 96 -9.98 10.43 11.46
N GLN A 97 -9.26 10.36 12.60
CA GLN A 97 -9.74 9.74 13.85
C GLN A 97 -10.26 10.79 14.87
N ASP A 98 -10.02 12.09 14.63
CA ASP A 98 -10.38 13.19 15.54
C ASP A 98 -11.57 14.06 15.04
N THR A 99 -12.42 13.53 14.15
CA THR A 99 -13.69 14.17 13.73
C THR A 99 -14.79 13.14 13.65
#